data_AF-T2IRX6-F1
#
_entry.id   AF-T2IRX6-F1
#
_cell.length_a   1.000
_cell.length_b   1.000
_cell.length_c   1.000
_cell.angle_alpha   90.00
_cell.angle_beta   90.00
_cell.angle_gamma   90.00
#
_symmetry.space_group_name_H-M   'P 1'
#
loop_
_entity.id
_entity.type
_entity.pdbx_description
1 polymer ?
#
loop_
_entity_poly.entity_id
_entity_poly.type
_entity_poly.pdbx_seq_one_letter_code
_entity_poly.pdbx_strand_id
1 'polypeptide(L)'
;MISMDKSLKLPSQSGTYCLVFSCSISLPVTIGKLGTYQIKPGYYCYIGSAFGPGGIKSRINRHLQINKRKHWHLDYLRPYLITIEILYSTHLFYYQVQPELNIFLDKCVMNSGLVSINL
;
A
#
# COMPACT_ATOMS: atom_id res chain seq x y z
N MET A 1 14.08 17.95 -5.39
CA MET A 1 13.00 17.96 -6.40
C MET A 1 13.17 16.72 -7.27
N ILE A 2 12.53 15.61 -6.91
CA ILE A 2 12.58 14.38 -7.70
C ILE A 2 11.30 14.35 -8.52
N SER A 3 11.48 14.49 -9.83
CA SER A 3 10.43 14.41 -10.84
C SER A 3 9.76 13.04 -10.77
N MET A 4 8.43 12.99 -10.57
CA MET A 4 7.65 11.78 -10.78
C MET A 4 7.62 11.49 -12.28
N ASP A 5 8.45 10.54 -12.73
CA ASP A 5 8.34 9.95 -14.07
C ASP A 5 6.93 9.36 -14.25
N LYS A 6 6.23 9.86 -15.27
CA LYS A 6 4.88 9.47 -15.67
C LYS A 6 4.80 8.11 -16.36
N SER A 7 5.85 7.28 -16.31
CA SER A 7 5.81 5.95 -16.91
C SER A 7 6.45 4.85 -16.05
N LEU A 8 5.98 4.69 -14.80
CA LEU A 8 6.29 3.49 -14.02
C LEU A 8 5.82 2.24 -14.80
N LYS A 9 6.75 1.55 -15.46
CA LYS A 9 6.49 0.32 -16.22
C LYS A 9 6.37 -0.85 -15.24
N LEU A 10 5.16 -1.06 -14.73
CA LEU A 10 4.85 -2.17 -13.84
C LEU A 10 4.69 -3.49 -14.63
N PRO A 11 5.15 -4.63 -14.07
CA PRO A 11 5.00 -5.94 -14.70
C PRO A 11 3.55 -6.41 -14.70
N SER A 12 3.11 -7.05 -15.79
CA SER A 12 1.79 -7.70 -15.86
C SER A 12 1.79 -9.10 -15.25
N GLN A 13 2.94 -9.58 -14.77
CA GLN A 13 3.10 -10.86 -14.10
C GLN A 13 2.47 -10.87 -12.70
N SER A 14 2.14 -12.08 -12.25
CA SER A 14 1.76 -12.34 -10.87
C SER A 14 2.91 -12.06 -9.90
N GLY A 15 2.57 -11.75 -8.65
CA GLY A 15 3.56 -11.54 -7.60
C GLY A 15 3.01 -10.83 -6.37
N THR A 16 3.90 -10.27 -5.58
CA THR A 16 3.60 -9.54 -4.33
C THR A 16 4.10 -8.10 -4.43
N TYR A 17 3.46 -7.17 -3.73
CA TYR A 17 3.86 -5.76 -3.69
C TYR A 17 3.68 -5.15 -2.28
N CYS A 18 4.51 -4.17 -1.90
CA CYS A 18 4.22 -3.20 -0.83
C CYS A 18 4.07 -1.81 -1.45
N LEU A 19 3.02 -1.11 -1.04
CA LEU A 19 2.81 0.30 -1.34
C LEU A 19 3.07 1.09 -0.07
N VAL A 20 4.02 2.01 -0.13
CA VAL A 20 4.33 2.92 0.99
C VAL A 20 3.68 4.26 0.72
N PHE A 21 2.99 4.77 1.74
CA PHE A 21 2.34 6.06 1.73
C PHE A 21 2.75 6.90 2.93
N SER A 22 2.62 8.21 2.80
CA SER A 22 2.66 9.16 3.91
C SER A 22 1.30 9.82 4.10
N CYS A 23 1.01 10.19 5.34
CA CYS A 23 -0.13 10.99 5.76
C CYS A 23 0.39 12.14 6.62
N SER A 24 -0.08 13.37 6.36
CA SER A 24 0.23 14.54 7.19
C SER A 24 -0.96 14.99 8.04
N ILE A 25 -2.10 14.31 7.93
CA ILE A 25 -3.36 14.74 8.54
C ILE A 25 -3.86 13.75 9.58
N SER A 26 -4.70 14.24 10.50
CA SER A 26 -5.43 13.43 11.49
C SER A 26 -6.92 13.67 11.35
N LEU A 27 -7.69 12.63 11.02
CA LEU A 27 -9.15 12.71 10.91
C LEU A 27 -9.82 11.33 11.01
N PRO A 28 -11.09 11.27 11.42
CA PRO A 28 -11.85 10.03 11.38
C PRO A 28 -12.25 9.66 9.95
N VAL A 29 -11.99 8.43 9.53
CA VAL A 29 -12.40 7.85 8.25
C VAL A 29 -13.28 6.63 8.51
N THR A 30 -14.49 6.61 7.94
CA THR A 30 -15.32 5.40 7.98
C THR A 30 -14.87 4.40 6.92
N ILE A 31 -14.39 3.23 7.36
CA ILE A 31 -13.85 2.16 6.52
C ILE A 31 -14.89 1.04 6.40
N GLY A 32 -15.89 1.23 5.54
CA GLY A 32 -16.91 0.21 5.26
C GLY A 32 -17.50 -0.39 6.54
N LYS A 33 -17.42 -1.74 6.66
CA LYS A 33 -17.95 -2.47 7.83
C LYS A 33 -17.03 -2.44 9.06
N LEU A 34 -15.77 -2.00 8.94
CA LEU A 34 -14.87 -1.86 10.08
C LEU A 34 -15.23 -0.66 10.98
N GLY A 35 -16.11 0.23 10.52
CA GLY A 35 -16.50 1.41 11.25
C GLY A 35 -15.49 2.54 11.11
N THR A 36 -15.43 3.41 12.12
CA THR A 36 -14.61 4.63 12.08
C THR A 36 -13.19 4.35 12.56
N TYR A 37 -12.23 4.69 11.72
CA TYR A 37 -10.81 4.60 11.98
C TYR A 37 -10.19 6.00 12.04
N GLN A 38 -9.46 6.32 13.11
CA GLN A 38 -8.74 7.59 13.20
C GLN A 38 -7.42 7.49 12.44
N ILE A 39 -7.34 8.10 11.25
CA ILE A 39 -6.06 8.25 10.56
C ILE A 39 -5.18 9.20 11.37
N LYS A 40 -3.88 8.89 11.44
CA LYS A 40 -2.87 9.71 12.11
C LYS A 40 -1.77 10.12 11.13
N PRO A 41 -1.09 11.25 11.34
CA PRO A 41 0.13 11.57 10.60
C PRO A 41 1.17 10.47 10.78
N GLY A 42 1.89 10.14 9.72
CA GLY A 42 2.88 9.06 9.71
C GLY A 42 2.93 8.33 8.39
N TYR A 43 3.61 7.19 8.38
CA TYR A 43 3.72 6.32 7.22
C TYR A 43 2.74 5.14 7.30
N TYR A 44 2.38 4.62 6.13
CA TYR A 44 1.48 3.47 5.99
C TYR A 44 2.05 2.55 4.92
N CYS A 45 2.23 1.25 5.19
CA CYS A 45 2.47 0.24 4.13
C CYS A 45 1.21 -0.61 3.96
N TYR A 46 0.95 -0.94 2.71
CA TYR A 46 -0.03 -1.94 2.31
C TYR A 46 0.66 -3.03 1.49
N ILE A 47 0.60 -4.26 1.99
CA ILE A 47 1.17 -5.43 1.32
C ILE A 47 0.03 -6.21 0.66
N GLY A 48 0.18 -6.53 -0.61
CA GLY A 48 -0.82 -7.30 -1.34
C GLY A 48 -0.21 -8.27 -2.35
N SER A 49 -1.01 -9.24 -2.75
CA SER A 49 -0.70 -10.15 -3.85
C SER A 49 -1.47 -9.79 -5.12
N ALA A 50 -0.93 -10.23 -6.25
CA ALA A 50 -1.46 -9.93 -7.57
C ALA A 50 -1.52 -11.17 -8.45
N PHE A 51 -2.09 -12.26 -7.95
CA PHE A 51 -2.23 -13.54 -8.68
C PHE A 51 -3.40 -13.60 -9.68
N GLY A 52 -4.19 -12.52 -9.77
CA GLY A 52 -5.32 -12.43 -10.69
C GLY A 52 -4.96 -11.83 -12.06
N PRO A 53 -5.94 -11.70 -12.97
CA PRO A 53 -5.72 -11.14 -14.30
C PRO A 53 -5.05 -9.75 -14.29
N GLY A 54 -4.04 -9.60 -15.15
CA GLY A 54 -3.25 -8.36 -15.29
C GLY A 54 -2.18 -8.14 -14.22
N GLY A 55 -2.04 -9.07 -13.27
CA GLY A 55 -0.90 -9.14 -12.36
C GLY A 55 -0.65 -7.89 -11.51
N ILE A 56 0.61 -7.69 -11.16
CA ILE A 56 1.10 -6.57 -10.34
C ILE A 56 0.64 -5.22 -10.91
N LYS A 57 0.80 -5.00 -12.21
CA LYS A 57 0.39 -3.77 -12.91
C LYS A 57 -1.07 -3.44 -12.66
N SER A 58 -1.97 -4.42 -12.85
CA SER A 58 -3.40 -4.22 -12.63
C SER A 58 -3.71 -3.85 -11.18
N ARG A 59 -3.16 -4.60 -10.22
CA ARG A 59 -3.42 -4.39 -8.79
C ARG A 59 -2.88 -3.05 -8.27
N ILE A 60 -1.63 -2.74 -8.58
CA ILE A 60 -1.03 -1.49 -8.13
C ILE A 60 -1.76 -0.30 -8.74
N ASN A 61 -2.03 -0.29 -10.06
CA ASN A 61 -2.79 0.79 -10.69
C ASN A 61 -4.16 0.96 -10.04
N ARG A 62 -4.84 -0.15 -9.73
CA ARG A 62 -6.12 -0.13 -9.03
C ARG A 62 -6.01 0.44 -7.62
N HIS A 63 -4.91 0.23 -6.88
CA HIS A 63 -4.70 0.85 -5.57
C HIS A 63 -4.27 2.32 -5.65
N LEU A 64 -3.52 2.72 -6.68
CA LEU A 64 -3.09 4.10 -6.87
C LEU A 64 -4.21 5.06 -7.25
N GLN A 65 -5.27 4.59 -7.92
CA GLN A 65 -6.44 5.41 -8.23
C GLN A 65 -7.10 5.96 -6.96
N ILE A 66 -7.54 7.22 -6.96
CA ILE A 66 -8.25 7.81 -5.81
C ILE A 66 -9.76 7.60 -5.96
N ASN A 67 -10.31 7.97 -7.11
CA ASN A 67 -11.75 7.90 -7.38
C ASN A 67 -12.11 6.54 -8.00
N LYS A 68 -12.64 5.63 -7.16
CA LYS A 68 -13.07 4.29 -7.56
C LYS A 68 -14.09 3.72 -6.57
N ARG A 69 -14.83 2.69 -6.98
CA ARG A 69 -15.64 1.89 -6.06
C ARG A 69 -14.73 1.25 -5.02
N LYS A 70 -14.99 1.51 -3.74
CA LYS A 70 -14.14 1.03 -2.64
C LYS A 70 -14.39 -0.46 -2.39
N HIS A 71 -13.32 -1.25 -2.43
CA HIS A 71 -13.34 -2.70 -2.20
C HIS A 71 -12.42 -3.13 -1.05
N TRP A 72 -11.24 -2.50 -0.92
CA TRP A 72 -10.28 -2.79 0.15
C TRP A 72 -10.21 -1.66 1.18
N HIS A 73 -9.72 -1.93 2.39
CA HIS A 73 -9.54 -0.90 3.42
C HIS A 73 -8.63 0.24 2.94
N LEU A 74 -7.57 -0.08 2.19
CA LEU A 74 -6.74 0.92 1.53
C LEU A 74 -7.55 1.86 0.61
N ASP A 75 -8.63 1.40 -0.05
CA ASP A 75 -9.42 2.26 -0.93
C ASP A 75 -10.15 3.38 -0.17
N TYR A 76 -10.44 3.19 1.12
CA TYR A 76 -11.02 4.23 1.98
C TYR A 76 -9.96 5.24 2.44
N LEU A 77 -8.74 4.77 2.67
CA LEU A 77 -7.62 5.60 3.13
C LEU A 77 -6.92 6.35 1.99
N ARG A 78 -6.93 5.79 0.78
CA ARG A 78 -6.19 6.30 -0.38
C ARG A 78 -6.34 7.80 -0.67
N PRO A 79 -7.53 8.43 -0.52
CA PRO A 79 -7.67 9.88 -0.72
C PRO A 79 -6.86 10.75 0.24
N TYR A 80 -6.47 10.21 1.39
CA TYR A 80 -5.74 10.92 2.46
C TYR A 80 -4.24 10.63 2.46
N LEU A 81 -3.79 9.79 1.52
CA LEU A 81 -2.44 9.23 1.49
C LEU A 81 -1.69 9.72 0.26
N ILE A 82 -0.43 10.11 0.45
CA ILE A 82 0.50 10.44 -0.63
C ILE A 82 1.38 9.22 -0.88
N THR A 83 1.41 8.72 -2.12
CA THR A 83 2.28 7.59 -2.48
C THR A 83 3.74 8.02 -2.43
N ILE A 84 4.54 7.26 -1.68
CA ILE A 84 5.98 7.48 -1.51
C ILE A 84 6.76 6.47 -2.34
N GLU A 85 6.44 5.18 -2.19
CA GLU A 85 7.23 4.11 -2.79
C GLU A 85 6.36 2.92 -3.19
N ILE A 86 6.82 2.20 -4.21
CA ILE A 86 6.19 1.00 -4.75
C ILE A 86 7.26 -0.06 -4.90
N LEU A 87 7.15 -1.13 -4.11
CA LEU A 87 8.03 -2.28 -4.14
C LEU A 87 7.25 -3.48 -4.66
N TYR A 88 7.84 -4.31 -5.52
CA TYR A 88 7.21 -5.53 -6.00
C TYR A 88 8.22 -6.63 -6.28
N SER A 89 7.74 -7.88 -6.24
CA SER A 89 8.47 -9.05 -6.69
C SER A 89 7.56 -9.92 -7.54
N THR A 90 8.05 -10.32 -8.72
CA THR A 90 7.39 -11.29 -9.61
C THR A 90 7.74 -12.74 -9.25
N HIS A 91 8.65 -12.95 -8.30
CA HIS A 91 8.95 -14.28 -7.80
C HIS A 91 7.82 -14.74 -6.86
N LEU A 92 7.39 -15.99 -7.02
CA LEU A 92 6.28 -16.59 -6.26
C LEU A 92 6.57 -16.82 -4.77
N PHE A 93 7.68 -16.31 -4.24
CA PHE A 93 8.07 -16.49 -2.83
C PHE A 93 7.32 -15.55 -1.89
N TYR A 94 5.98 -15.63 -1.90
CA TYR A 94 5.12 -14.90 -0.96
C TYR A 94 5.55 -15.14 0.50
N TYR A 95 5.93 -16.37 0.85
CA TYR A 95 6.29 -16.76 2.20
C TYR A 95 7.70 -16.35 2.63
N GLN A 96 8.65 -16.16 1.71
CA GLN A 96 10.02 -15.76 2.06
C GLN A 96 10.18 -14.25 2.21
N VAL A 97 9.30 -13.47 1.56
CA VAL A 97 9.33 -12.00 1.67
C VAL A 97 8.69 -11.54 2.99
N GLN A 98 7.71 -12.28 3.56
CA GLN A 98 7.04 -11.84 4.77
C GLN A 98 7.98 -11.60 5.98
N PRO A 99 8.96 -12.46 6.30
CA PRO A 99 9.86 -12.23 7.43
C PRO A 99 10.78 -11.02 7.21
N GLU A 100 11.38 -10.87 6.03
CA GLU A 100 12.29 -9.75 5.73
C GLU A 100 11.53 -8.42 5.62
N LEU A 101 10.33 -8.46 5.06
CA LEU A 101 9.44 -7.31 4.99
C LEU A 101 8.88 -6.97 6.36
N ASN A 102 8.60 -7.95 7.22
CA ASN A 102 8.28 -7.71 8.63
C ASN A 102 9.47 -7.12 9.38
N ILE A 103 10.72 -7.55 9.12
CA ILE A 103 11.92 -6.93 9.72
C ILE A 103 12.11 -5.49 9.23
N PHE A 104 11.87 -5.21 7.94
CA PHE A 104 11.89 -3.85 7.38
C PHE A 104 10.77 -3.00 7.98
N LEU A 105 9.54 -3.53 8.04
CA LEU A 105 8.41 -2.91 8.68
C LEU A 105 8.69 -2.67 10.17
N ASP A 106 9.22 -3.63 10.92
CA ASP A 106 9.56 -3.52 12.34
C ASP A 106 10.62 -2.44 12.57
N LYS A 107 11.64 -2.37 11.71
CA LYS A 107 12.63 -1.28 11.75
C LYS A 107 12.03 0.09 11.45
N CYS A 108 11.05 0.18 10.54
CA CYS A 108 10.30 1.41 10.28
C CYS A 108 9.25 1.72 11.39
N VAL A 109 8.60 0.70 11.94
CA VAL A 109 7.53 0.73 12.96
C VAL A 109 8.08 1.18 14.31
N MET A 110 9.26 0.68 14.71
CA MET A 110 9.87 1.00 16.00
C MET A 110 10.48 2.42 16.07
N ASN A 111 10.75 3.06 14.93
CA ASN A 111 11.39 4.39 14.90
C ASN A 111 10.54 5.51 14.27
N SER A 112 9.36 5.24 13.69
CA SER A 112 8.62 6.30 12.97
C SER A 112 7.08 6.23 12.96
N GLY A 113 6.44 5.44 13.83
CA GLY A 113 4.98 5.53 14.03
C GLY A 113 4.16 5.06 12.82
N LEU A 114 4.55 3.95 12.22
CA LEU A 114 3.94 3.40 11.01
C LEU A 114 2.69 2.56 11.36
N VAL A 115 1.55 2.84 10.72
CA VAL A 115 0.34 2.02 10.85
C VAL A 115 0.34 1.00 9.72
N SER A 116 0.39 -0.29 10.06
CA SER A 116 0.14 -1.35 9.08
C SER A 116 -1.34 -1.32 8.66
N ILE A 117 -1.61 -1.18 7.36
CA ILE A 117 -2.97 -1.33 6.81
C ILE A 117 -3.21 -2.82 6.55
N ASN A 118 -2.99 -3.66 7.56
CA ASN A 118 -3.55 -5.00 7.65
C ASN A 118 -4.76 -4.92 8.61
N LEU A 119 -5.76 -4.12 8.22
CA LEU A 119 -7.08 -4.19 8.82
C LEU A 119 -7.89 -5.29 8.16
#